data_AF-A0AAN9AJC6-F1
#
_entry.id   AF-A0AAN9AJC6-F1
#
_cell.length_a   1.000
_cell.length_b   1.000
_cell.length_c   1.000
_cell.angle_alpha   90.00
_cell.angle_beta   90.00
_cell.angle_gamma   90.00
#
_symmetry.space_group_name_H-M   'P 1'
#
loop_
_entity.id
_entity.type
_entity.pdbx_description
1 polymer ?
#
loop_
_entity_poly.entity_id
_entity_poly.type
_entity_poly.pdbx_seq_one_letter_code
_entity_poly.pdbx_strand_id
1 'polypeptide(L)' 'MIPILKKGKDPKKATSYRPISLTSCVVKTLERIVNERLRWYLESRNLLAPEQAGFRQFRSTEDQVTYLAQEVEDAF' A
#
# COMPACT_ATOMS: atom_id res chain seq x y z
N MET A 1 -13.04 -9.48 -12.90
CA MET A 1 -12.50 -9.83 -11.57
C MET A 1 -11.87 -11.22 -11.69
N ILE A 2 -10.64 -11.40 -11.21
CA ILE A 2 -9.94 -12.69 -11.24
C ILE A 2 -9.57 -13.07 -9.79
N PRO A 3 -10.10 -14.17 -9.23
CA PRO A 3 -9.73 -14.63 -7.90
C PRO A 3 -8.39 -15.39 -7.93
N ILE A 4 -7.41 -14.96 -7.14
CA ILE A 4 -6.11 -15.64 -6.99
C ILE A 4 -6.04 -16.35 -5.64
N LEU A 5 -5.81 -17.66 -5.65
CA LEU A 5 -5.65 -18.45 -4.43
C LEU A 5 -4.45 -17.95 -3.61
N LYS A 6 -4.67 -17.74 -2.31
CA LYS A 6 -3.59 -17.45 -1.36
C LYS A 6 -2.74 -18.72 -1.17
N LYS A 7 -1.42 -18.57 -1.17
CA LYS A 7 -0.48 -19.69 -0.99
C LYS A 7 -0.80 -20.46 0.29
N GLY A 8 -0.90 -21.79 0.20
CA GLY A 8 -1.13 -22.68 1.34
C GLY A 8 -2.55 -22.62 1.95
N LYS A 9 -3.52 -22.00 1.28
CA LYS A 9 -4.92 -21.97 1.75
C LYS A 9 -5.79 -22.98 0.99
N ASP A 10 -6.84 -23.45 1.65
CA ASP A 10 -7.79 -24.44 1.15
C ASP A 10 -8.59 -23.90 -0.06
N PRO A 11 -8.50 -24.51 -1.26
CA PRO A 11 -9.24 -24.08 -2.45
C PRO A 11 -10.76 -24.15 -2.32
N LYS A 12 -11.30 -24.93 -1.37
CA LYS A 12 -12.75 -25.08 -1.20
C LYS A 12 -13.39 -23.92 -0.45
N LYS A 13 -12.60 -23.04 0.18
CA LYS A 13 -13.09 -21.88 0.94
C LYS A 13 -12.97 -20.61 0.12
N ALA A 14 -14.07 -19.86 -0.02
CA ALA A 14 -14.08 -18.58 -0.73
C ALA A 14 -13.07 -17.56 -0.15
N THR A 15 -12.88 -17.55 1.18
CA THR A 15 -11.94 -16.66 1.88
C THR A 15 -10.46 -16.92 1.58
N SER A 16 -10.16 -18.07 0.95
CA SER A 16 -8.81 -18.43 0.51
C SER A 16 -8.35 -17.66 -0.72
N TYR A 17 -9.25 -16.96 -1.42
CA TYR A 17 -8.92 -16.22 -2.63
C TYR A 17 -8.73 -14.72 -2.37
N ARG A 18 -7.89 -14.08 -3.19
CA ARG A 18 -7.74 -12.63 -3.31
C ARG A 18 -8.45 -12.19 -4.59
N PRO A 19 -9.55 -11.44 -4.51
CA PRO A 19 -10.17 -10.91 -5.71
C PRO A 19 -9.31 -9.78 -6.28
N ILE A 20 -8.95 -9.87 -7.57
CA ILE A 20 -8.24 -8.80 -8.27
C ILE A 20 -9.15 -8.23 -9.36
N SER A 21 -9.36 -6.93 -9.31
CA SER A 21 -10.02 -6.17 -10.37
C SER A 21 -8.98 -5.80 -11.42
N LEU A 22 -9.15 -6.32 -12.64
CA LEU A 22 -8.37 -5.89 -13.78
C LEU A 22 -9.15 -4.79 -14.49
N THR A 23 -8.70 -3.56 -14.36
CA THR A 23 -9.19 -2.43 -15.15
C THR A 23 -8.59 -2.48 -16.55
N SER A 24 -9.28 -1.87 -17.52
CA SER A 24 -8.77 -1.76 -18.89
C SER A 24 -7.48 -0.92 -18.91
N CYS A 25 -6.66 -1.06 -19.96
CA CYS A 25 -5.42 -0.28 -20.07
C CYS A 25 -5.69 1.23 -20.01
N VAL A 26 -6.79 1.69 -20.63
CA VAL A 26 -7.20 3.10 -20.61
C VAL A 26 -7.50 3.56 -19.18
N VAL A 27 -8.29 2.79 -18.43
CA VAL A 27 -8.63 3.12 -17.04
C VAL A 27 -7.38 3.09 -16.15
N LYS A 28 -6.50 2.10 -16.31
CA LYS A 28 -5.23 2.03 -15.56
C LYS A 28 -4.33 3.23 -15.82
N THR A 29 -4.28 3.72 -17.05
CA THR A 29 -3.55 4.96 -17.39
C THR A 29 -4.18 6.17 -16.71
N LEU A 30 -5.51 6.29 -16.73
CA LEU A 30 -6.22 7.36 -16.02
C LEU A 30 -5.97 7.32 -14.50
N GLU A 31 -6.07 6.13 -13.88
CA GLU A 31 -5.78 5.91 -12.46
C GLU A 31 -4.37 6.38 -12.11
N ARG A 32 -3.39 6.09 -12.98
CA ARG A 32 -2.00 6.53 -12.79
C ARG A 32 -1.87 8.06 -12.84
N ILE A 33 -2.47 8.73 -13.82
CA ILE A 33 -2.44 10.20 -13.93
C ILE A 33 -3.04 10.85 -12.68
N VAL A 34 -4.18 10.33 -12.21
CA VAL A 34 -4.85 10.83 -11.00
C VAL A 34 -3.96 10.59 -9.76
N ASN A 35 -3.38 9.41 -9.62
CA ASN A 35 -2.51 9.07 -8.50
C ASN A 35 -1.27 9.96 -8.44
N GLU A 36 -0.61 10.21 -9.57
CA GLU A 36 0.57 11.07 -9.65
C GLU A 36 0.24 12.51 -9.21
N ARG A 37 -0.89 13.07 -9.66
CA ARG A 37 -1.33 14.41 -9.26
C ARG A 37 -1.68 14.50 -7.77
N LEU A 38 -2.40 13.50 -7.25
CA LEU A 38 -2.76 13.45 -5.83
C LEU A 38 -1.52 13.33 -4.94
N ARG A 39 -0.58 12.45 -5.31
CA ARG A 39 0.66 12.29 -4.56
C ARG A 39 1.48 13.57 -4.54
N TRP A 40 1.65 14.25 -5.68
CA TRP A 40 2.34 15.55 -5.72
C TRP A 40 1.68 16.58 -4.79
N TYR A 41 0.35 16.66 -4.79
CA TYR A 41 -0.39 17.59 -3.94
C TYR A 41 -0.20 17.28 -2.45
N LEU A 42 -0.31 16.02 -2.05
CA LEU A 42 -0.18 15.59 -0.66
C LEU A 42 1.24 15.80 -0.12
N GLU A 43 2.26 15.50 -0.92
CA GLU A 43 3.66 15.66 -0.54
C GLU A 43 4.11 17.13 -0.51
N SER A 44 3.79 17.91 -1.55
CA SER A 44 4.19 19.33 -1.63
C SER A 44 3.60 20.21 -0.51
N ARG A 45 2.50 19.76 0.09
CA ARG A 45 1.83 20.42 1.21
C ARG A 45 2.06 19.76 2.57
N ASN A 46 2.91 18.72 2.63
CA ASN A 46 3.19 17.95 3.85
C ASN A 46 1.91 17.48 4.57
N LEU A 47 0.93 16.97 3.81
CA LEU A 47 -0.37 16.54 4.35
C LEU A 47 -0.37 15.09 4.85
N LEU A 48 0.69 14.33 4.57
CA LEU A 48 0.87 12.96 5.06
C LEU A 48 1.65 12.98 6.37
N ALA A 49 1.21 12.17 7.33
CA ALA A 49 1.94 11.96 8.58
C ALA A 49 3.38 11.50 8.28
N PRO A 50 4.40 11.99 9.01
CA PRO A 50 5.79 11.58 8.82
C PRO A 50 5.99 10.06 8.94
N GLU A 51 5.19 9.42 9.79
CA GLU A 51 5.21 8.00 10.09
C GLU A 51 4.52 7.18 9.00
N GLN A 52 3.73 7.79 8.10
CA GLN A 52 3.06 7.05 7.04
C GLN A 52 4.04 6.61 5.94
N ALA A 53 4.36 5.31 5.91
CA ALA A 53 5.24 4.71 4.89
C ALA A 53 4.53 4.01 3.73
N GLY A 54 3.27 3.60 3.91
CA GLY A 54 2.53 2.80 2.92
C GLY A 54 2.43 3.50 1.56
N PHE A 55 2.94 2.86 0.51
CA PHE A 55 2.89 3.34 -0.88
C PHE A 55 3.50 4.75 -1.10
N ARG A 56 4.39 5.18 -0.19
CA ARG A 56 5.06 6.47 -0.23
C ARG A 56 6.47 6.33 -0.80
N GLN A 57 6.94 7.33 -1.54
CA GLN A 57 8.29 7.28 -2.11
C GLN A 57 9.34 7.33 -1.01
N PHE A 58 10.45 6.60 -1.20
CA PHE A 58 11.59 6.56 -0.27
C PHE A 58 11.23 6.10 1.15
N ARG A 59 10.12 5.37 1.29
CA ARG A 59 9.69 4.74 2.54
C ARG A 59 9.43 3.27 2.31
N SER A 60 9.77 2.46 3.30
CA SER A 60 9.61 1.00 3.27
C SER A 60 8.85 0.50 4.49
N THR A 61 8.46 -0.78 4.46
CA THR A 61 7.91 -1.44 5.65
C THR A 61 8.98 -1.70 6.71
N GLU A 62 10.26 -1.76 6.32
CA GLU A 62 11.37 -1.94 7.25
C GLU A 62 11.55 -0.69 8.10
N ASP A 63 11.46 0.49 7.47
CA ASP A 63 11.52 1.79 8.17
C ASP A 63 10.50 1.89 9.30
N GLN A 64 9.30 1.32 9.10
CA GLN A 64 8.23 1.31 10.10
C GLN A 64 8.53 0.39 11.28
N VAL A 65 9.13 -0.76 11.01
CA VAL A 65 9.54 -1.70 12.06
C VAL A 65 10.67 -1.07 12.89
N THR A 66 11.63 -0.44 12.24
CA THR A 66 12.72 0.27 12.92
C THR A 66 12.20 1.44 13.75
N TYR A 67 11.29 2.25 13.18
CA TYR A 67 10.67 3.36 13.90
C TYR A 67 9.96 2.88 15.17
N LEU A 68 9.13 1.84 15.05
CA LEU A 68 8.42 1.27 16.19
C LEU A 68 9.38 0.71 17.25
N ALA A 69 10.45 0.03 16.83
CA ALA A 69 11.44 -0.51 17.76
C ALA A 69 12.15 0.60 18.55
N GLN A 70 12.53 1.69 17.86
CA GLN A 70 13.15 2.86 18.49
C GLN A 70 12.21 3.54 19.49
N GLU A 71 10.94 3.75 19.13
CA GLU A 71 9.97 4.36 20.05
C GLU A 71 9.79 3.52 21.33
N VAL A 72 9.83 2.20 21.21
CA VAL A 72 9.76 1.31 22.38
C VAL A 72 11.01 1.47 23.24
N GLU A 73 12.20 1.51 22.65
CA GLU A 73 13.47 1.67 23.38
C GLU A 73 13.56 3.03 24.10
N ASP A 74 13.17 4.11 23.42
CA ASP A 74 13.21 5.48 23.97
C ASP A 74 12.21 5.68 25.13
N ALA A 75 11.19 4.83 25.25
CA ALA A 75 10.18 4.91 26.31
C ALA A 75 10.58 4.24 27.64
N PHE A 76 11.69 3.49 27.66
CA PHE A 76 12.25 2.84 28.86
C PHE A 76 13.44 3.61 29.43
#